data_AF-A0A7L2R015-F1
#
_entry.id   AF-A0A7L2R015-F1
#
_cell.length_a   1.000
_cell.length_b   1.000
_cell.length_c   1.000
_cell.angle_alpha   90.00
_cell.angle_beta   90.00
_cell.angle_gamma   90.00
#
_symmetry.space_group_name_H-M   'P 1'
#
loop_
_entity.id
_entity.type
_entity.pdbx_description
1 polymer ?
#
loop_
_entity_poly.entity_id
_entity_poly.type
_entity_poly.pdbx_seq_one_letter_code
_entity_poly.pdbx_strand_id
1 'polypeptide(L)' 'VPVPHLCHTHLSVCSSLPQNGFAVIRPPGHHAEESTAMGFCFFNSVAISAKLLQQRLSVGRIL' A
#
# COMPACT_ATOMS: atom_id res chain seq x y z
N VAL A 1 -0.28 -9.67 6.08
CA VAL A 1 1.09 -9.30 6.53
C VAL A 1 1.29 -7.81 6.23
N PRO A 2 1.31 -6.92 7.23
CA PRO A 2 1.49 -5.50 6.97
C PRO A 2 2.96 -5.25 6.58
N VAL A 3 3.19 -4.70 5.39
CA VAL A 3 4.52 -4.25 4.93
C VAL A 3 4.83 -2.95 5.69
N PRO A 4 5.71 -2.95 6.71
CA PRO A 4 5.72 -1.88 7.72
C PRO A 4 6.06 -0.50 7.16
N HIS A 5 6.96 -0.45 6.17
CA HIS A 5 7.39 0.80 5.54
C HIS A 5 6.30 1.42 4.67
N LEU A 6 5.60 0.58 3.90
CA LEU A 6 4.48 0.96 3.05
C LEU A 6 3.36 1.62 3.87
N CYS A 7 2.96 0.96 4.96
CA CYS A 7 1.93 1.43 5.89
C CYS A 7 2.23 2.85 6.39
N HIS A 8 3.47 3.11 6.81
CA HIS A 8 3.87 4.41 7.37
C HIS A 8 3.77 5.55 6.34
N THR A 9 4.26 5.34 5.11
CA THR A 9 4.24 6.37 4.06
C THR A 9 2.82 6.71 3.59
N HIS A 10 1.95 5.71 3.43
CA HIS A 10 0.58 5.98 2.99
C HIS A 10 -0.26 6.64 4.09
N LEU A 11 -0.12 6.19 5.34
CA LEU A 11 -0.81 6.81 6.47
C LEU A 11 -0.33 8.25 6.66
N SER A 12 0.97 8.55 6.58
CA SER A 12 1.47 9.92 6.78
C SER A 12 0.94 10.90 5.72
N VAL A 13 0.93 10.50 4.45
CA VAL A 13 0.40 11.32 3.35
C VAL A 13 -1.09 11.61 3.53
N CYS A 14 -1.89 10.61 3.90
CA CYS A 14 -3.33 10.81 4.05
C CYS A 14 -3.74 11.44 5.40
N SER A 15 -2.90 11.42 6.43
CA SER A 15 -3.30 11.82 7.79
C SER A 15 -3.00 13.27 8.17
N SER A 16 -2.00 13.93 7.58
CA SER A 16 -1.83 15.40 7.71
C SER A 16 -0.57 16.02 7.07
N LEU A 17 0.47 15.29 6.66
CA LEU A 17 1.59 15.77 5.81
C LEU A 17 2.63 14.64 5.64
N PRO A 18 3.33 14.56 4.50
CA PRO A 18 3.34 15.49 3.34
C PRO A 18 2.13 15.36 2.40
N GLN A 19 1.87 16.37 1.56
CA GLN A 19 0.76 16.35 0.56
C GLN A 19 0.92 15.24 -0.50
N ASN A 20 2.14 14.75 -0.70
CA ASN A 20 2.48 13.63 -1.57
C ASN A 20 3.63 12.84 -0.94
N GLY A 21 3.79 11.59 -1.36
CA GLY A 21 4.88 10.73 -0.90
C GLY A 21 5.23 9.69 -1.94
N PHE A 22 6.49 9.26 -1.93
CA PHE A 22 6.98 8.19 -2.78
C PHE A 22 7.59 7.11 -1.89
N ALA A 23 7.33 5.85 -2.22
CA ALA A 23 7.83 4.71 -1.47
C ALA A 23 8.70 3.84 -2.38
N VAL A 24 9.99 3.75 -2.04
CA VAL A 24 10.91 2.79 -2.67
C VAL A 24 10.72 1.44 -1.99
N ILE A 25 9.98 0.54 -2.61
CA ILE A 25 9.62 -0.75 -2.02
C ILE A 25 10.28 -1.89 -2.81
N ARG A 26 10.86 -2.82 -2.07
CA ARG A 26 11.30 -4.12 -2.57
C ARG A 26 10.87 -5.21 -1.60
N PRO A 27 10.42 -6.38 -2.09
CA PRO A 27 10.12 -6.72 -3.49
C PRO A 27 8.95 -5.91 -4.09
N PRO A 28 8.75 -5.87 -5.43
CA PRO A 28 7.57 -5.23 -6.03
C PRO A 28 6.27 -5.94 -5.59
N GLY A 29 5.11 -5.35 -5.89
CA GLY A 29 3.82 -5.93 -5.45
C GLY A 29 2.72 -6.06 -6.49
N HIS A 30 2.72 -5.28 -7.56
CA HIS A 30 1.55 -5.11 -8.43
C HIS A 30 1.09 -6.36 -9.21
N HIS A 31 1.90 -7.42 -9.31
CA HIS A 31 1.52 -8.67 -9.97
C HIS A 31 1.05 -9.77 -9.00
N ALA A 32 1.16 -9.58 -7.70
CA ALA A 32 0.72 -10.59 -6.74
C ALA A 32 -0.82 -10.63 -6.69
N GLU A 33 -1.36 -11.85 -6.81
CA GLU A 33 -2.77 -12.13 -6.55
C GLU A 33 -2.99 -12.49 -5.07
N GLU A 34 -4.24 -12.72 -4.65
CA GLU A 34 -4.58 -13.02 -3.26
C GLU A 34 -3.82 -14.25 -2.72
N SER A 35 -3.74 -15.30 -3.52
CA SER A 35 -3.17 -16.60 -3.12
C SER A 35 -2.01 -17.05 -4.01
N THR A 36 -1.44 -16.16 -4.84
CA THR A 36 -0.38 -16.52 -5.78
C THR A 36 0.65 -15.41 -5.94
N ALA A 37 1.92 -15.78 -5.74
CA ALA A 37 3.06 -14.91 -6.00
C ALA A 37 3.48 -15.01 -7.48
N MET A 38 3.73 -13.87 -8.13
CA MET A 38 4.07 -13.81 -9.56
C MET A 38 5.05 -12.67 -9.84
N GLY A 39 5.95 -12.85 -10.81
CA GLY A 39 6.83 -11.77 -11.30
C GLY A 39 7.58 -11.02 -10.19
N PHE A 40 8.19 -11.76 -9.26
CA PHE A 40 8.87 -11.27 -8.05
C PHE A 40 7.96 -10.55 -7.02
N CYS A 41 6.65 -10.49 -7.25
CA CYS A 41 5.68 -9.93 -6.33
C CYS A 41 5.13 -11.02 -5.40
N PHE A 42 5.41 -10.90 -4.11
CA PHE A 42 4.88 -11.81 -3.08
C PHE A 42 3.60 -11.27 -2.42
N PHE A 43 3.48 -9.95 -2.31
CA PHE A 43 2.33 -9.28 -1.74
C PHE A 43 1.94 -8.08 -2.60
N ASN A 44 0.65 -7.87 -2.81
CA ASN A 44 0.17 -6.70 -3.54
C ASN A 44 0.18 -5.46 -2.66
N SER A 45 1.36 -4.85 -2.52
CA SER A 45 1.57 -3.65 -1.72
C SER A 45 0.58 -2.54 -2.05
N VAL A 46 0.28 -2.29 -3.33
CA VAL A 46 -0.67 -1.22 -3.71
C VAL A 46 -2.09 -1.53 -3.22
N ALA A 47 -2.57 -2.76 -3.45
CA ALA A 47 -3.90 -3.17 -3.00
C ALA A 47 -4.02 -3.20 -1.46
N ILE A 48 -2.98 -3.68 -0.76
CA ILE A 48 -2.92 -3.69 0.70
C ILE A 48 -2.98 -2.27 1.26
N SER A 49 -2.22 -1.33 0.69
CA SER A 49 -2.26 0.08 1.08
C SER A 49 -3.64 0.68 0.88
N ALA A 50 -4.24 0.48 -0.29
CA ALA A 50 -5.56 1.00 -0.60
C ALA A 50 -6.60 0.51 0.42
N LYS A 51 -6.60 -0.79 0.71
CA LYS A 51 -7.50 -1.37 1.70
C LYS A 51 -7.27 -0.82 3.10
N LEU A 52 -6.02 -0.64 3.50
CA LEU A 52 -5.65 -0.08 4.80
C LEU A 52 -6.14 1.37 4.95
N LEU A 53 -5.99 2.19 3.91
CA LEU A 53 -6.44 3.58 3.89
C LEU A 53 -7.97 3.67 3.99
N GLN A 54 -8.69 2.81 3.25
CA GLN A 54 -10.15 2.70 3.38
C GLN A 54 -10.58 2.32 4.80
N GLN A 55 -9.88 1.39 5.45
CA GLN A 55 -10.22 0.90 6.79
C GLN A 55 -9.87 1.88 7.91
N ARG A 56 -8.74 2.58 7.82
CA ARG A 56 -8.23 3.42 8.92
C ARG A 56 -8.57 4.90 8.80
N LEU A 57 -8.72 5.39 7.57
CA LEU A 57 -8.92 6.83 7.30
C LEU A 57 -10.25 7.09 6.57
N SER A 58 -11.11 6.07 6.42
CA SER A 58 -12.43 6.18 5.79
C SER A 58 -12.39 6.79 4.39
N VAL A 59 -11.32 6.53 3.62
CA VAL A 59 -11.17 7.01 2.25
C VAL A 59 -12.22 6.35 1.36
N GLY A 60 -13.13 7.13 0.78
CA GLY A 60 -14.27 6.60 0.01
C GLY A 60 -13.89 6.07 -1.39
N ARG A 61 -12.88 6.66 -2.04
CA ARG A 61 -12.46 6.28 -3.40
C ARG A 61 -10.94 6.37 -3.54
N ILE A 62 -10.34 5.35 -4.17
CA ILE A 62 -8.91 5.25 -4.51
C ILE A 62 -8.84 4.91 -5.99
N LEU A 63 -8.00 5.63 -6.75
CA LEU A 63 -7.82 5.48 -8.19
C LEU A 63 -6.56 4.67 -8.52
#